data_AF-A0A2N2F123-F1
#
_entry.id   AF-A0A2N2F123-F1
#
_cell.length_a   1.000
_cell.length_b   1.000
_cell.length_c   1.000
_cell.angle_alpha   90.00
_cell.angle_beta   90.00
_cell.angle_gamma   90.00
#
_symmetry.space_group_name_H-M   'P 1'
#
loop_
_entity.id
_entity.type
_entity.pdbx_description
1 polymer ?
#
loop_
_entity_poly.entity_id
_entity_poly.type
_entity_poly.pdbx_seq_one_letter_code
_entity_poly.pdbx_strand_id
1 'polypeptide(L)' 'MEKINRKEFVKMGQVTYKTTWNEKVFEALKSEGKRMGGDAITKLKKDHILGEWVGAEIIKYK' A
#
# COMPACT_ATOMS: atom_id res chain seq x y z
N MET A 1 10.66 -5.09 -25.12
CA MET A 1 9.75 -5.07 -23.96
C MET A 1 10.50 -5.66 -22.78
N GLU A 2 10.94 -4.82 -21.85
CA GLU A 2 11.71 -5.24 -20.69
C GLU A 2 10.79 -6.02 -19.73
N LYS A 3 11.11 -7.30 -19.48
CA LYS A 3 10.36 -8.14 -18.53
C LYS A 3 10.62 -7.58 -17.13
N ILE A 4 9.57 -7.05 -16.49
CA ILE A 4 9.59 -6.74 -15.05
C ILE A 4 10.02 -8.02 -14.34
N ASN A 5 11.23 -7.99 -13.79
CA ASN A 5 11.79 -9.09 -13.01
C ASN A 5 10.81 -9.34 -11.86
N ARG A 6 10.01 -10.42 -11.93
CA ARG A 6 9.06 -10.80 -10.88
C ARG A 6 9.88 -11.25 -9.67
N LYS A 7 10.43 -10.29 -8.92
CA LYS A 7 10.92 -10.55 -7.58
C LYS A 7 9.77 -11.20 -6.82
N GLU A 8 9.98 -12.39 -6.30
CA GLU A 8 9.00 -13.05 -5.46
C GLU A 8 8.73 -12.16 -4.25
N PHE A 9 7.46 -11.83 -4.03
CA PHE A 9 7.03 -11.06 -2.87
C PHE A 9 5.91 -11.80 -2.17
N VAL A 10 5.83 -11.60 -0.85
CA VAL A 10 4.76 -12.10 -0.01
C VAL A 10 3.86 -10.92 0.35
N LYS A 11 2.54 -11.08 0.17
CA LYS A 11 1.57 -10.11 0.68
C LYS A 11 1.50 -10.22 2.20
N MET A 12 1.89 -9.15 2.89
CA MET A 12 1.87 -9.04 4.35
C MET A 12 0.49 -8.64 4.87
N GLY A 13 -0.26 -7.87 4.08
CA GLY A 13 -1.62 -7.47 4.43
C GLY A 13 -2.14 -6.30 3.59
N GLN A 14 -3.20 -5.66 4.07
CA GLN A 14 -3.80 -4.48 3.45
C GLN A 14 -4.14 -3.46 4.55
N VAL A 15 -3.84 -2.19 4.26
CA VAL A 15 -4.14 -1.06 5.16
C VAL A 15 -5.07 -0.12 4.41
N THR A 16 -6.08 0.40 5.10
CA THR A 16 -7.08 1.32 4.54
C THR A 16 -7.37 2.44 5.52
N TYR A 17 -7.40 3.68 5.02
CA TYR A 17 -7.74 4.88 5.78
C TYR A 17 -8.96 5.56 5.17
N LYS A 18 -9.93 5.94 6.02
CA LYS A 18 -11.03 6.82 5.62
C LYS A 18 -10.54 8.27 5.68
N THR A 19 -10.10 8.80 4.56
CA THR A 19 -9.48 10.13 4.47
C THR A 19 -9.44 10.62 3.02
N THR A 20 -9.41 11.95 2.86
CA THR A 20 -9.15 12.59 1.57
C THR A 20 -7.70 12.36 1.16
N TRP A 21 -7.49 12.07 -0.13
CA TRP A 21 -6.16 11.85 -0.68
C TRP A 21 -5.25 13.05 -0.45
N ASN A 22 -4.18 12.87 0.32
CA ASN A 22 -3.15 13.87 0.56
C ASN A 22 -1.80 13.20 0.89
N GLU A 23 -0.71 13.97 0.91
CA GLU A 23 0.64 13.46 1.14
C GLU A 23 0.80 12.76 2.51
N LYS A 24 0.06 13.18 3.54
CA LYS A 24 0.11 12.56 4.87
C LYS A 24 -0.44 11.13 4.84
N VAL A 25 -1.35 10.82 3.93
CA VAL A 25 -1.89 9.46 3.76
C VAL A 25 -0.82 8.50 3.26
N PHE A 26 0.03 8.94 2.34
CA PHE A 26 1.16 8.14 1.88
C PHE A 26 2.14 7.85 2.99
N GLU A 27 2.48 8.86 3.79
CA GLU A 27 3.38 8.66 4.94
C GLU A 27 2.76 7.74 5.99
N ALA A 28 1.45 7.83 6.23
CA ALA A 28 0.74 6.90 7.10
C ALA A 28 0.79 5.45 6.57
N LEU A 29 0.51 5.24 5.28
CA LEU A 29 0.57 3.92 4.64
C LEU A 29 1.99 3.34 4.65
N LYS A 30 3.02 4.16 4.42
CA LYS A 30 4.42 3.75 4.53
C LYS A 30 4.80 3.38 5.96
N SER A 31 4.37 4.19 6.93
CA SER A 31 4.61 3.94 8.36
C SER A 31 3.99 2.61 8.80
N GLU A 32 2.74 2.35 8.40
CA GLU A 32 2.09 1.06 8.66
C GLU A 32 2.75 -0.11 7.92
N GLY A 33 3.14 0.09 6.66
CA GLY A 33 3.90 -0.91 5.93
C GLY A 33 5.19 -1.30 6.65
N LYS A 34 5.93 -0.31 7.16
CA LYS A 34 7.14 -0.51 7.96
C LYS A 34 6.83 -1.20 9.29
N ARG A 35 5.75 -0.82 9.98
CA ARG A 35 5.29 -1.46 11.23
C ARG A 35 4.93 -2.93 11.02
N MET A 36 4.38 -3.27 9.87
CA MET A 36 4.07 -4.66 9.45
C MET A 36 5.31 -5.43 8.96
N GLY A 37 6.48 -4.80 8.89
CA GLY A 37 7.71 -5.43 8.38
C GLY A 37 7.70 -5.65 6.86
N GLY A 38 6.90 -4.87 6.12
CA GLY A 38 6.90 -4.84 4.67
C GLY A 38 7.98 -3.92 4.10
N ASP A 39 8.42 -4.24 2.90
CA ASP A 39 9.44 -3.48 2.16
C ASP A 39 8.83 -2.43 1.23
N ALA A 40 7.59 -2.67 0.78
CA ALA A 40 6.91 -1.79 -0.15
C ALA A 40 5.39 -1.83 0.02
N ILE A 41 4.75 -0.76 -0.47
CA ILE A 41 3.31 -0.69 -0.67
C ILE A 41 2.99 -0.84 -2.16
N THR A 42 1.93 -1.57 -2.47
CA THR A 42 1.44 -1.79 -3.84
C THR A 42 -0.09 -1.67 -3.90
N LYS A 43 -0.66 -1.71 -5.11
CA LYS A 43 -2.10 -1.58 -5.38
C LYS A 43 -2.76 -0.46 -4.59
N LEU A 44 -2.16 0.72 -4.65
CA LEU A 44 -2.72 1.92 -4.05
C LEU A 44 -4.07 2.22 -4.73
N LYS A 45 -5.15 2.16 -3.96
CA LYS A 45 -6.51 2.35 -4.43
C LYS A 45 -7.18 3.48 -3.67
N LYS A 46 -7.99 4.22 -4.41
CA LYS A 46 -8.88 5.24 -3.88
C LYS A 46 -10.31 4.80 -4.14
N ASP A 47 -11.06 4.52 -3.09
CA ASP A 47 -12.48 4.19 -3.17
C ASP A 47 -13.31 5.40 -2.75
N HIS A 48 -14.38 5.69 -3.47
CA HIS A 48 -15.25 6.87 -3.25
C HIS A 48 -16.59 6.50 -2.58
N ILE A 49 -16.74 5.28 -2.09
CA ILE A 49 -18.01 4.77 -1.58
C ILE A 49 -18.15 5.19 -0.11
N LEU A 50 -19.11 6.08 0.18
CA LEU A 50 -19.44 6.60 1.52
C LEU A 50 -18.35 7.47 2.20
N GLY A 51 -17.48 8.07 1.39
CA GLY A 51 -16.32 8.88 1.77
C GLY A 51 -15.11 8.51 0.92
N GLU A 52 -14.04 9.31 0.98
CA GLU A 52 -12.77 8.95 0.35
C GLU A 52 -12.06 7.93 1.24
N TRP A 53 -11.79 6.75 0.69
CA TRP A 53 -10.96 5.73 1.31
C TRP A 53 -9.70 5.56 0.49
N VAL A 54 -8.57 5.46 1.16
CA VAL A 54 -7.28 5.19 0.53
C VAL A 54 -6.70 3.93 1.12
N GLY A 55 -6.42 2.95 0.27
CA GLY A 55 -5.88 1.66 0.69
C GLY A 55 -4.64 1.25 -0.09
N ALA A 56 -3.75 0.52 0.56
CA ALA A 56 -2.60 -0.12 -0.09
C ALA A 56 -2.37 -1.53 0.44
N GLU A 57 -1.84 -2.39 -0.41
CA GLU A 57 -1.32 -3.69 -0.03
C GLU A 57 0.13 -3.56 0.44
N ILE A 58 0.46 -4.16 1.57
CA ILE A 58 1.83 -4.20 2.08
C ILE A 58 2.47 -5.50 1.58
N ILE A 59 3.65 -5.42 0.99
CA ILE A 59 4.42 -6.57 0.50
C ILE A 59 5.81 -6.61 1.12
N LYS A 60 6.37 -7.82 1.20
CA LYS A 60 7.75 -8.08 1.59
C LYS A 60 8.44 -8.88 0.49
N TYR A 61 9.62 -8.46 0.06
CA TYR A 61 10.44 -9.20 -0.90
C TYR A 61 11.11 -10.39 -0.19
N LYS A 62 11.26 -11.50 -0.91
CA LYS A 62 12.09 -12.63 -0.46
C LYS A 62 13.57 -12.34 -0.68
#